data_AF-A0A0H2RR92-F1
#
_entry.id   AF-A0A0H2RR92-F1
#
_cell.length_a   1.000
_cell.length_b   1.000
_cell.length_c   1.000
_cell.angle_alpha   90.00
_cell.angle_beta   90.00
_cell.angle_gamma   90.00
#
_symmetry.space_group_name_H-M   'P 1'
#
loop_
_entity.id
_entity.type
_entity.pdbx_description
1 polymer ?
#
loop_
_entity_poly.entity_id
_entity_poly.type
_entity_poly.pdbx_seq_one_letter_code
_entity_poly.pdbx_strand_id
1 'polypeptide(L)'
;MISLAIFTSNMKVPSVRILLGDVFEDALGSVRTILTANTMVVRIRLAMHGPRNNKFFHIVAMNAKQARDAKPIETLGIYKPSADHPDGQKTKTVEWSAQRIKYWLGVGAIPSSSAVKLFTQGKILPPDSKFHPKARKVSTSV
;
A
#
# COMPACT_ATOMS: atom_id res chain seq x y z
N MET A 1 -42.49 -34.11 -53.74
CA MET A 1 -43.10 -34.88 -52.64
C MET A 1 -42.17 -36.04 -52.29
N ILE A 2 -41.57 -36.03 -51.11
CA ILE A 2 -41.52 -37.11 -50.11
C ILE A 2 -40.47 -36.69 -49.07
N SER A 3 -40.92 -36.65 -47.83
CA SER A 3 -40.21 -36.29 -46.62
C SER A 3 -39.46 -37.51 -46.06
N LEU A 4 -38.41 -37.27 -45.26
CA LEU A 4 -38.31 -37.68 -43.85
C LEU A 4 -36.95 -38.27 -43.42
N ALA A 5 -36.59 -37.89 -42.20
CA ALA A 5 -35.90 -38.65 -41.15
C ALA A 5 -34.36 -38.58 -41.05
N ILE A 6 -33.96 -37.71 -40.12
CA ILE A 6 -32.86 -37.79 -39.16
C ILE A 6 -32.60 -39.24 -38.68
N PHE A 7 -31.35 -39.68 -38.66
CA PHE A 7 -30.86 -40.64 -37.67
C PHE A 7 -29.42 -40.31 -37.29
N THR A 8 -29.29 -39.67 -36.14
CA THR A 8 -28.03 -39.36 -35.46
C THR A 8 -27.36 -40.66 -35.04
N SER A 9 -26.15 -40.92 -35.55
CA SER A 9 -25.37 -42.10 -35.16
C SER A 9 -24.94 -41.98 -33.71
N ASN A 10 -25.51 -42.87 -32.91
CA ASN A 10 -25.32 -43.10 -31.50
C ASN A 10 -23.87 -43.59 -31.21
N MET A 11 -22.94 -42.67 -30.93
CA MET A 11 -21.65 -43.03 -30.34
C MET A 11 -21.84 -43.25 -28.84
N LYS A 12 -21.82 -44.53 -28.45
CA LYS A 12 -21.75 -45.01 -27.07
C LYS A 12 -20.41 -44.58 -26.45
N VAL A 13 -20.37 -43.42 -25.82
CA VAL A 13 -19.27 -43.05 -24.92
C VAL A 13 -19.40 -43.85 -23.62
N PRO A 14 -18.34 -44.53 -23.14
CA PRO A 14 -18.39 -45.17 -21.84
C PRO A 14 -18.43 -44.07 -20.76
N SER A 15 -19.49 -44.09 -19.94
CA SER A 15 -19.58 -43.29 -18.72
C SER A 15 -18.49 -43.72 -17.75
N VAL A 16 -17.34 -43.05 -17.78
CA VAL A 16 -16.33 -43.14 -16.72
C VAL A 16 -16.64 -42.03 -15.72
N ARG A 17 -17.39 -42.41 -14.68
CA ARG A 17 -17.68 -41.57 -13.52
C ARG A 17 -16.43 -41.55 -12.64
N ILE A 18 -15.47 -40.68 -12.96
CA ILE A 18 -14.37 -40.37 -12.04
C ILE A 18 -14.91 -39.33 -11.07
N LEU A 19 -15.14 -39.73 -9.83
CA LEU A 19 -15.25 -38.79 -8.71
C LEU A 19 -13.87 -38.18 -8.54
N LEU A 20 -13.63 -37.03 -9.19
CA LEU A 20 -12.42 -36.24 -9.02
C LEU A 20 -12.80 -34.84 -8.53
N GLY A 21 -13.50 -34.82 -7.39
CA GLY A 21 -13.32 -33.71 -6.46
C GLY A 21 -11.96 -33.90 -5.78
N ASP A 22 -11.23 -32.81 -5.65
CA ASP A 22 -10.24 -32.60 -4.58
C ASP A 22 -8.79 -33.06 -4.82
N VAL A 23 -8.26 -32.94 -6.05
CA VAL A 23 -6.77 -32.98 -6.25
C VAL A 23 -6.24 -31.89 -7.19
N PHE A 24 -7.11 -31.05 -7.79
CA PHE A 24 -6.68 -30.00 -8.73
C PHE A 24 -6.65 -28.59 -8.10
N GLU A 25 -6.48 -28.50 -6.78
CA GLU A 25 -6.36 -27.25 -6.02
C GLU A 25 -4.92 -27.00 -5.50
N ASP A 26 -3.98 -27.95 -5.68
CA ASP A 26 -2.66 -27.87 -5.02
C ASP A 26 -1.53 -27.30 -5.90
N ALA A 27 -1.67 -27.34 -7.24
CA ALA A 27 -0.64 -26.82 -8.14
C ALA A 27 -0.77 -25.30 -8.41
N LEU A 28 -1.98 -24.75 -8.29
CA LEU A 28 -2.25 -23.32 -8.53
C LEU A 28 -2.09 -22.46 -7.27
N GLY A 29 -2.07 -23.05 -6.07
CA GLY A 29 -1.81 -22.36 -4.81
C GLY A 29 -0.39 -21.77 -4.73
N SER A 30 0.59 -22.45 -5.32
CA SER A 30 2.00 -22.00 -5.31
C SER A 30 2.26 -20.87 -6.32
N VAL A 31 1.66 -20.92 -7.51
CA VAL A 31 1.84 -19.89 -8.54
C VAL A 31 1.10 -18.59 -8.18
N ARG A 32 -0.08 -18.68 -7.54
CA ARG A 32 -0.79 -17.52 -6.98
C ARG A 32 0.00 -16.87 -5.84
N THR A 33 0.73 -17.64 -5.04
CA THR A 33 1.56 -17.11 -3.96
C THR A 33 2.77 -16.33 -4.50
N ILE A 34 3.45 -16.86 -5.53
CA ILE A 34 4.65 -16.24 -6.11
C ILE A 34 4.30 -14.98 -6.93
N LEU A 35 3.17 -14.98 -7.67
CA LEU A 35 2.75 -13.81 -8.47
C LEU A 35 2.12 -12.69 -7.63
N THR A 36 1.60 -12.98 -6.43
CA THR A 36 1.11 -11.94 -5.50
C THR A 36 2.26 -11.25 -4.75
N ALA A 37 3.48 -11.81 -4.80
CA ALA A 37 4.61 -11.32 -4.01
C ALA A 37 5.16 -9.95 -4.47
N ASN A 38 4.99 -9.54 -5.73
CA ASN A 38 5.78 -8.43 -6.28
C ASN A 38 5.00 -7.20 -6.79
N THR A 39 3.85 -6.87 -6.22
CA THR A 39 3.37 -5.48 -6.31
C THR A 39 4.27 -4.60 -5.45
N MET A 40 5.34 -4.08 -6.06
CA MET A 40 6.33 -3.19 -5.45
C MET A 40 5.72 -1.80 -5.17
N VAL A 41 4.80 -1.74 -4.21
CA VAL A 41 4.18 -0.49 -3.78
C VAL A 41 5.13 0.23 -2.84
N VAL A 42 5.75 1.31 -3.31
CA VAL A 42 6.55 2.21 -2.48
C VAL A 42 5.63 3.12 -1.68
N ARG A 43 5.91 3.24 -0.39
CA ARG A 43 5.20 4.16 0.51
C ARG A 43 6.17 5.12 1.16
N ILE A 44 5.75 6.37 1.29
CA ILE A 44 6.44 7.35 2.13
C ILE A 44 5.83 7.25 3.53
N ARG A 45 6.62 6.80 4.51
CA ARG A 45 6.14 6.57 5.88
C ARG A 45 7.15 7.06 6.93
N LEU A 46 6.70 7.10 8.18
CA LEU A 46 7.52 7.51 9.32
C LEU A 46 8.09 6.25 9.99
N ALA A 47 9.41 6.11 9.99
CA ALA A 47 10.12 5.08 10.74
C ALA A 47 10.49 5.63 12.12
N MET A 48 10.16 4.91 13.18
CA MET A 48 10.29 5.40 14.56
C MET A 48 11.67 5.05 15.10
N HIS A 49 12.38 6.06 15.60
CA HIS A 49 13.70 5.91 16.17
C HIS A 49 13.78 6.64 17.51
N GLY A 50 14.84 6.36 18.27
CA GLY A 50 15.10 6.97 19.56
C GLY A 50 14.46 6.24 20.75
N PRO A 51 14.83 6.66 21.97
CA PRO A 51 14.35 6.05 23.21
C PRO A 51 12.86 6.34 23.46
N ARG A 52 12.26 5.60 24.40
CA ARG A 52 10.83 5.65 24.74
C ARG A 52 10.28 7.07 24.94
N ASN A 53 11.08 7.98 25.50
CA ASN A 53 10.69 9.34 25.89
C ASN A 53 11.28 10.45 25.02
N ASN A 54 12.13 10.12 24.05
CA ASN A 54 12.69 11.08 23.09
C ASN A 54 12.68 10.49 21.69
N LYS A 55 11.47 10.31 21.15
CA LYS A 55 11.25 9.67 19.85
C LYS A 55 11.45 10.69 18.74
N PHE A 56 12.22 10.30 17.73
CA PHE A 56 12.30 11.00 16.46
C PHE A 56 11.89 10.07 15.33
N PHE A 57 11.45 10.64 14.22
CA PHE A 57 10.88 9.89 13.11
C PHE A 57 11.66 10.19 11.85
N HIS A 58 12.13 9.16 11.14
CA HIS A 58 12.67 9.32 9.80
C HIS A 58 11.53 9.27 8.79
N ILE A 59 11.48 10.25 7.89
CA ILE A 59 10.61 10.24 6.73
C ILE A 59 11.32 9.39 5.67
N VAL A 60 10.79 8.21 5.38
CA VAL A 60 11.45 7.21 4.54
C VAL A 60 10.58 6.79 3.36
N ALA A 61 11.21 6.57 2.21
CA ALA A 61 10.62 5.86 1.08
C ALA A 61 11.02 4.38 1.16
N MET A 62 10.04 3.49 1.29
CA MET A 62 10.30 2.04 1.35
C MET A 62 9.13 1.21 0.89
N ASN A 63 9.37 -0.08 0.66
CA ASN A 63 8.33 -0.99 0.19
C ASN A 63 7.26 -1.20 1.27
N ALA A 64 6.00 -1.23 0.88
CA ALA A 64 4.86 -1.34 1.79
C ALA A 64 4.93 -2.56 2.71
N LYS A 65 5.43 -3.69 2.18
CA LYS A 65 5.50 -5.00 2.88
C LYS A 65 6.65 -5.10 3.89
N GLN A 66 7.63 -4.19 3.84
CA GLN A 66 8.77 -4.26 4.76
C GLN A 66 8.37 -3.84 6.18
N ALA A 67 9.11 -4.33 7.18
CA ALA A 67 8.94 -3.92 8.58
C ALA A 67 9.13 -2.41 8.75
N ARG A 68 8.46 -1.83 9.76
CA ARG A 68 8.38 -0.36 9.96
C ARG A 68 9.75 0.33 9.92
N ASP A 69 10.72 -0.25 10.65
CA ASP A 69 12.05 0.32 10.87
C ASP A 69 13.14 -0.46 10.10
N ALA A 70 12.76 -1.23 9.07
CA ALA A 70 13.73 -1.88 8.18
C ALA A 70 14.51 -0.86 7.35
N LYS A 71 15.63 -1.29 6.77
CA LYS A 71 16.46 -0.46 5.88
C LYS A 71 15.60 0.12 4.74
N PRO A 72 15.45 1.45 4.66
CA PRO A 72 14.65 2.08 3.61
C PRO A 72 15.41 2.12 2.27
N ILE A 73 14.67 2.41 1.19
CA ILE A 73 15.27 2.70 -0.12
C ILE A 73 16.01 4.04 -0.04
N GLU A 74 15.35 5.03 0.55
CA GLU A 74 15.90 6.37 0.76
C GLU A 74 15.30 7.04 2.00
N THR A 75 16.13 7.79 2.73
CA THR A 75 15.71 8.67 3.81
C THR A 75 15.51 10.08 3.25
N LEU A 76 14.28 10.58 3.31
CA LEU A 76 13.87 11.87 2.75
C LEU A 76 14.02 13.02 3.76
N GLY A 77 14.05 12.69 5.05
CA GLY A 77 14.16 13.68 6.12
C GLY A 77 13.99 13.09 7.52
N ILE A 78 14.07 13.96 8.52
CA ILE A 78 13.94 13.67 9.93
C ILE A 78 12.90 14.62 10.53
N TYR A 79 11.98 14.06 11.30
CA TYR A 79 10.95 14.75 12.05
C TYR A 79 11.18 14.56 13.56
N LYS A 80 11.37 15.67 14.27
CA LYS A 80 11.53 15.71 15.73
C LYS A 80 10.30 16.39 16.35
N PRO A 81 9.37 15.65 16.97
CA PRO A 81 8.16 16.20 17.58
C PRO A 81 8.41 16.90 18.92
N SER A 82 9.52 16.54 19.58
CA SER A 82 9.93 17.04 20.89
C SER A 82 11.36 17.55 20.74
N ALA A 83 11.51 18.73 20.15
CA ALA A 83 12.76 19.47 20.27
C ALA A 83 12.61 20.40 21.48
N ASP A 84 13.41 20.15 22.52
CA ASP A 84 13.51 21.05 23.67
C ASP A 84 14.19 22.33 23.19
N HIS A 85 13.45 23.45 23.14
CA HIS A 85 14.08 24.76 22.98
C HIS A 85 14.61 25.26 24.33
N PRO A 86 15.68 26.07 24.31
CA PRO A 86 16.21 26.72 25.51
C PRO A 86 15.15 27.56 26.26
N ASP A 87 14.12 28.03 25.57
CA ASP A 87 13.06 28.89 26.13
C ASP A 87 11.87 28.10 26.72
N GLY A 88 11.97 26.77 26.83
CA GLY A 88 10.91 25.91 27.37
C GLY A 88 9.72 25.68 26.43
N GLN A 89 9.74 26.24 25.22
CA GLN A 89 8.73 26.02 24.19
C GLN A 89 9.00 24.72 23.42
N LYS A 90 7.98 23.89 23.20
CA LYS A 90 8.11 22.66 22.39
C LYS A 90 7.92 22.98 20.92
N THR A 91 9.01 23.25 20.22
CA THR A 91 8.98 23.40 18.76
C THR A 91 9.09 22.04 18.08
N LYS A 92 8.37 21.89 16.97
CA LYS A 92 8.48 20.71 16.11
C LYS A 92 9.45 21.03 14.98
N THR A 93 10.59 20.35 14.96
CA THR A 93 11.60 20.56 13.91
C THR A 93 11.45 19.49 12.84
N VAL A 94 11.46 19.91 11.58
CA VAL A 94 11.50 18.99 10.44
C VAL A 94 12.61 19.40 9.49
N GLU A 95 13.46 18.45 9.16
CA GLU A 95 14.54 18.59 8.19
C GLU A 95 14.25 17.62 7.05
N TRP A 96 14.08 18.11 5.82
CA TRP A 96 13.81 17.25 4.65
C TRP A 96 14.37 17.82 3.36
N SER A 97 14.47 16.98 2.33
CA SER A 97 14.68 17.42 0.96
C SER A 97 13.35 17.50 0.21
N ALA A 98 12.85 18.73 -0.01
CA ALA A 98 11.61 18.96 -0.74
C ALA A 98 11.65 18.42 -2.17
N GLN A 99 12.80 18.48 -2.84
CA GLN A 99 12.98 17.97 -4.20
C GLN A 99 12.82 16.45 -4.25
N ARG A 100 13.43 15.72 -3.30
CA ARG A 100 13.32 14.25 -3.24
C ARG A 100 11.92 13.80 -2.89
N ILE A 101 11.25 14.50 -1.97
CA ILE A 101 9.84 14.21 -1.65
C ILE A 101 8.96 14.37 -2.90
N LYS A 102 9.10 15.47 -3.63
CA LYS A 102 8.35 15.70 -4.89
C LYS A 102 8.63 14.63 -5.94
N TYR A 103 9.89 14.21 -6.09
CA TYR A 103 10.25 13.12 -6.98
C TYR A 103 9.48 11.83 -6.65
N TRP A 104 9.52 11.38 -5.40
CA TRP A 104 8.84 10.14 -5.00
C TRP A 104 7.32 10.23 -5.15
N LEU A 105 6.73 11.40 -4.86
CA LEU A 105 5.31 11.65 -5.13
C LEU A 105 4.98 11.56 -6.62
N GLY A 106 5.87 12.04 -7.49
CA GLY A 106 5.74 11.95 -8.96
C GLY A 106 5.86 10.53 -9.49
N VAL A 107 6.76 9.71 -8.92
CA VAL A 107 6.91 8.28 -9.22
C VAL A 107 5.67 7.46 -8.80
N GLY A 108 4.80 8.03 -7.95
CA GLY A 108 3.58 7.39 -7.49
C GLY A 108 3.71 6.74 -6.10
N ALA A 109 4.73 7.12 -5.33
CA ALA A 109 4.82 6.68 -3.95
C ALA A 109 3.63 7.20 -3.13
N ILE A 110 3.05 6.34 -2.31
CA ILE A 110 1.85 6.67 -1.52
C ILE A 110 2.29 7.14 -0.11
N PRO A 111 2.10 8.42 0.26
CA PRO A 111 2.41 8.90 1.60
C PRO A 111 1.41 8.40 2.66
N SER A 112 1.87 8.26 3.90
CA SER A 112 1.01 8.01 5.05
C SER A 112 0.22 9.27 5.46
N SER A 113 -0.88 9.11 6.19
CA SER A 113 -1.71 10.25 6.64
C SER A 113 -0.91 11.27 7.47
N SER A 114 0.02 10.81 8.31
CA SER A 114 0.92 11.70 9.07
C SER A 114 1.92 12.42 8.16
N ALA A 115 2.48 11.74 7.15
CA ALA A 115 3.39 12.37 6.20
C ALA A 115 2.67 13.44 5.36
N VAL A 116 1.41 13.19 4.95
CA VAL A 116 0.58 14.18 4.25
C VAL A 116 0.41 15.44 5.09
N LYS A 117 0.05 15.31 6.37
CA LYS A 117 -0.07 16.47 7.28
C LYS A 117 1.23 17.28 7.34
N LEU A 118 2.37 16.60 7.49
CA LEU A 118 3.69 17.25 7.52
C LEU A 118 4.00 17.97 6.20
N PHE A 119 3.70 17.36 5.06
CA PHE A 119 3.95 17.95 3.75
C PHE A 119 3.02 19.14 3.45
N THR A 120 1.79 19.11 3.95
CA THR A 120 0.85 20.24 3.88
C THR A 120 1.34 21.41 4.75
N GLN A 121 1.79 21.14 5.97
CA GLN A 121 2.41 22.16 6.84
C GLN A 121 3.69 22.73 6.23
N GLY A 122 4.47 21.87 5.55
CA GLY A 122 5.68 22.23 4.82
C GLY A 122 5.46 22.90 3.47
N LYS A 123 4.21 23.16 3.07
CA LYS A 123 3.85 23.72 1.74
C LYS A 123 4.42 22.93 0.55
N ILE A 124 4.70 21.64 0.72
CA ILE A 124 5.13 20.73 -0.35
C ILE A 124 3.92 20.23 -1.13
N LEU A 125 2.83 19.94 -0.43
CA LEU A 125 1.56 19.49 -0.98
C LEU A 125 0.46 20.53 -0.73
N PRO A 126 -0.47 20.73 -1.67
CA PRO A 126 -1.66 21.54 -1.42
C PRO A 126 -2.62 20.79 -0.47
N PRO A 127 -3.41 21.53 0.34
CA PRO A 127 -4.34 20.97 1.32
C PRO A 127 -5.46 20.12 0.71
N ASP A 128 -5.78 20.33 -0.57
CA ASP A 128 -6.82 19.58 -1.29
C ASP A 128 -6.29 18.42 -2.13
N SER A 129 -5.03 18.01 -1.91
CA SER A 129 -4.43 16.92 -2.69
C SER A 129 -5.12 15.57 -2.46
N LYS A 130 -5.05 14.69 -3.47
CA LYS A 130 -5.63 13.33 -3.47
C LYS A 130 -5.25 12.45 -2.26
N PHE A 131 -4.16 12.80 -1.57
CA PHE A 131 -3.64 12.06 -0.43
C PHE A 131 -4.25 12.48 0.91
N HIS A 132 -5.01 13.57 0.95
CA HIS A 132 -5.70 13.99 2.17
C HIS A 132 -6.80 12.98 2.52
N PRO A 133 -6.89 12.55 3.79
CA PRO A 133 -7.96 11.68 4.21
C PRO A 133 -9.30 12.40 4.00
N LYS A 134 -10.17 11.83 3.17
CA LYS A 134 -11.52 12.36 2.97
C LYS A 134 -12.27 12.31 4.30
N ALA A 135 -12.98 13.38 4.64
CA ALA A 135 -13.88 13.39 5.78
C ALA A 135 -14.87 12.22 5.62
N ARG A 136 -15.01 11.40 6.67
CA ARG A 136 -15.99 10.30 6.68
C ARG A 136 -17.38 10.94 6.66
N LYS A 137 -18.16 10.71 5.59
CA LYS A 137 -19.57 11.10 5.60
C LYS A 137 -20.26 10.22 6.63
N VAL A 138 -20.64 10.79 7.78
CA VAL A 138 -21.54 10.10 8.69
C VAL A 138 -22.88 10.07 7.97
N SER A 139 -23.30 8.90 7.51
CA SER A 139 -24.64 8.72 6.98
C SER A 139 -25.59 8.93 8.16
N THR A 140 -26.16 10.12 8.27
CA THR A 140 -27.30 10.38 9.14
C THR A 140 -28.47 9.55 8.58
N SER A 141 -28.56 8.30 9.01
CA SER A 141 -29.76 7.49 8.89
C SER A 141 -30.77 8.06 9.88
N VAL A 142 -31.73 8.80 9.31
CA VAL A 142 -32.95 9.29 9.98
C VAL A 142 -33.82 8.12 10.38
#